data_AF-A0A3L6ZJB7-F1
#
_entry.id   AF-A0A3L6ZJB7-F1
#
_cell.length_a   1.000
_cell.length_b   1.000
_cell.length_c   1.000
_cell.angle_alpha   90.00
_cell.angle_beta   90.00
_cell.angle_gamma   90.00
#
_symmetry.space_group_name_H-M   'P 1'
#
loop_
_entity.id
_entity.type
_entity.pdbx_description
1 polymer ?
#
loop_
_entity_poly.entity_id
_entity_poly.type
_entity_poly.pdbx_seq_one_letter_code
_entity_poly.pdbx_strand_id
1 'polypeptide(L)'
;MAGVSRFVVLLAVTGTILLALGAFWLSFTTLRDLAVLSGIPEGQAWMWPLIVDGVILEATISVVALRDSARTARRFAWLLLGAGAGVSVAANITHAVVAADTRVPALIAALVASVPPLVLLAMTHLTVELTRNTASSPTIQEPSIRPLVPTESTVAMTDTLDRSEQDAIPKPQEITVAAPPELSVTEQPSRSRGGSGQQGDARARALALSAEGVSKRQIAAQLGVHPTTVGRWVNAPDRQQDGDSHD
;
A
#
# COMPACT_ATOMS: atom_id res chain seq x y z
N MET A 1 43.61 16.84 13.49
CA MET A 1 42.31 16.96 14.21
C MET A 1 42.21 15.82 15.19
N ALA A 2 41.85 16.07 16.46
CA ALA A 2 41.61 14.98 17.41
C ALA A 2 40.30 14.26 17.05
N GLY A 3 40.34 12.93 16.97
CA GLY A 3 39.15 12.14 16.65
C GLY A 3 38.14 12.16 17.80
N VAL A 4 36.85 12.24 17.48
CA VAL A 4 35.76 12.11 18.46
C VAL A 4 35.86 10.74 19.14
N SER A 5 35.75 10.70 20.47
CA SER A 5 35.93 9.44 21.21
C SER A 5 34.79 8.46 20.92
N ARG A 6 35.10 7.15 20.88
CA ARG A 6 34.09 6.09 20.68
C ARG A 6 32.97 6.14 21.72
N PHE A 7 33.26 6.61 22.94
CA PHE A 7 32.27 6.80 23.99
C PHE A 7 31.29 7.92 23.67
N VAL A 8 31.76 9.06 23.13
CA VAL A 8 30.88 10.17 22.70
C VAL A 8 30.00 9.73 21.52
N VAL A 9 30.55 8.99 20.55
CA VAL A 9 29.77 8.43 19.44
C VAL A 9 28.71 7.45 19.95
N LEU A 10 29.07 6.53 20.84
CA LEU A 10 28.13 5.56 21.41
C LEU A 10 27.01 6.27 22.18
N LEU A 11 27.35 7.22 23.06
CA LEU A 11 26.38 7.98 23.85
C LEU A 11 25.42 8.79 22.95
N ALA A 12 25.92 9.41 21.88
CA ALA A 12 25.11 10.13 20.91
C ALA A 12 24.15 9.19 20.14
N VAL A 13 24.62 8.02 19.71
CA VAL A 13 23.78 7.00 19.05
C VAL A 13 22.72 6.46 19.99
N THR A 14 23.08 6.08 21.23
CA THR A 14 22.12 5.60 22.24
C THR A 14 21.08 6.66 22.58
N GLY A 15 21.49 7.91 22.81
CA GLY A 15 20.56 9.02 23.05
C GLY A 15 19.61 9.26 21.87
N THR A 16 20.12 9.16 20.64
CA THR A 16 19.32 9.29 19.42
C THR A 16 18.27 8.19 19.30
N ILE A 17 18.65 6.92 19.55
CA ILE A 17 17.72 5.78 19.55
C ILE A 17 16.64 5.94 20.61
N LEU A 18 17.00 6.36 21.84
CA LEU A 18 16.04 6.58 22.92
C LEU A 18 15.05 7.71 22.60
N LEU A 19 15.51 8.83 22.02
CA LEU A 19 14.64 9.92 21.59
C LEU A 19 13.71 9.49 20.45
N ALA A 20 14.21 8.71 19.48
CA ALA A 20 13.39 8.16 18.40
C ALA A 20 12.31 7.20 18.94
N LEU A 21 12.66 6.29 19.86
CA LEU A 21 11.69 5.37 20.47
C LEU A 21 10.63 6.12 21.30
N GLY A 22 11.01 7.16 22.05
CA GLY A 22 10.07 7.99 22.79
C GLY A 22 9.14 8.80 21.88
N ALA A 23 9.67 9.37 20.80
CA ALA A 23 8.88 10.08 19.79
C ALA A 23 7.91 9.15 19.05
N PHE A 24 8.38 7.95 18.68
CA PHE A 24 7.57 6.89 18.10
C PHE A 24 6.43 6.48 19.04
N TRP A 25 6.74 6.21 20.30
CA TRP A 25 5.73 5.82 21.29
C TRP A 25 4.63 6.87 21.43
N LEU A 26 4.99 8.15 21.55
CA LEU A 26 4.02 9.24 21.71
C LEU A 26 3.13 9.41 20.46
N SER A 27 3.70 9.24 19.26
CA SER A 27 2.95 9.22 18.01
C SER A 27 2.02 8.01 17.92
N PHE A 28 2.52 6.81 18.28
CA PHE A 28 1.75 5.56 18.28
C PHE A 28 0.52 5.66 19.20
N THR A 29 0.69 6.16 20.43
CA THR A 29 -0.43 6.40 21.35
C THR A 29 -1.41 7.41 20.76
N THR A 30 -0.92 8.51 20.20
CA THR A 30 -1.77 9.55 19.59
C THR A 30 -2.62 9.01 18.44
N LEU A 31 -2.05 8.17 17.56
CA LEU A 31 -2.79 7.54 16.47
C LEU A 31 -3.78 6.47 16.97
N ARG A 32 -3.45 5.74 18.04
CA ARG A 32 -4.38 4.81 18.70
C ARG A 32 -5.55 5.56 19.32
N ASP A 33 -5.29 6.64 20.04
CA ASP A 33 -6.31 7.42 20.73
C ASP A 33 -7.23 8.11 19.70
N LEU A 34 -6.68 8.59 18.58
CA LEU A 34 -7.47 9.09 17.45
C LEU A 34 -8.33 8.00 16.79
N ALA A 35 -7.85 6.75 16.73
CA ALA A 35 -8.65 5.62 16.26
C ALA A 35 -9.82 5.28 17.22
N VAL A 36 -9.61 5.35 18.53
CA VAL A 36 -10.67 5.21 19.54
C VAL A 36 -11.70 6.34 19.42
N LEU A 37 -11.24 7.60 19.29
CA LEU A 37 -12.09 8.77 19.02
C LEU A 37 -12.88 8.64 17.70
N SER A 38 -12.37 7.87 16.74
CA SER A 38 -13.05 7.56 15.47
C SER A 38 -14.01 6.36 15.57
N GLY A 39 -14.24 5.81 16.77
CA GLY A 39 -15.18 4.72 17.02
C GLY A 39 -14.62 3.30 16.87
N ILE A 40 -13.30 3.14 16.72
CA ILE A 40 -12.67 1.80 16.70
C ILE A 40 -12.55 1.28 18.14
N PRO A 41 -12.95 0.02 18.44
CA PRO A 41 -12.82 -0.54 19.78
C PRO A 41 -11.38 -0.49 20.32
N GLU A 42 -11.19 -0.15 21.60
CA GLU A 42 -9.86 0.07 22.22
C GLU A 42 -8.88 -1.11 22.06
N GLY A 43 -9.41 -2.35 22.04
CA GLY A 43 -8.65 -3.57 21.84
C GLY A 43 -8.22 -3.84 20.39
N GLN A 44 -8.73 -3.06 19.43
CA GLN A 44 -8.37 -3.11 18.00
C GLN A 44 -7.66 -1.83 17.54
N ALA A 45 -7.84 -0.70 18.24
CA ALA A 45 -7.30 0.61 17.88
C ALA A 45 -5.76 0.66 17.73
N TRP A 46 -5.01 -0.25 18.38
CA TRP A 46 -3.55 -0.39 18.23
C TRP A 46 -3.12 -0.78 16.80
N MET A 47 -4.03 -1.36 16.02
CA MET A 47 -3.77 -1.80 14.64
C MET A 47 -3.70 -0.60 13.67
N TRP A 48 -4.33 0.53 14.02
CA TRP A 48 -4.31 1.76 13.21
C TRP A 48 -2.91 2.40 13.09
N PRO A 49 -2.20 2.75 14.19
CA PRO A 49 -0.82 3.21 14.08
C PRO A 49 0.09 2.18 13.42
N LEU A 50 -0.07 0.88 13.72
CA LEU A 50 0.72 -0.17 13.10
C LEU A 50 0.63 -0.18 11.56
N ILE A 51 -0.55 0.09 10.99
CA ILE A 51 -0.72 0.21 9.54
C ILE A 51 0.03 1.43 8.99
N VAL A 52 -0.06 2.59 9.66
CA VAL A 52 0.64 3.82 9.24
C VAL A 52 2.15 3.65 9.34
N ASP A 53 2.65 3.12 10.45
CA ASP A 53 4.07 2.87 10.70
C ASP A 53 4.62 1.76 9.79
N GLY A 54 3.83 0.73 9.49
CA GLY A 54 4.15 -0.30 8.51
C GLY A 54 4.32 0.26 7.09
N VAL A 55 3.45 1.18 6.67
CA VAL A 55 3.60 1.91 5.39
C VAL A 55 4.86 2.77 5.37
N ILE A 56 5.19 3.46 6.48
CA ILE A 56 6.43 4.25 6.61
C ILE A 56 7.67 3.33 6.54
N LEU A 57 7.63 2.16 7.17
CA LEU A 57 8.71 1.18 7.16
C LEU A 57 8.94 0.61 5.75
N GLU A 58 7.89 0.11 5.10
CA GLU A 58 7.93 -0.41 3.72
C GLU A 58 8.42 0.67 2.74
N ALA A 59 7.96 1.91 2.89
CA ALA A 59 8.43 3.03 2.08
C ALA A 59 9.91 3.35 2.34
N THR A 60 10.38 3.27 3.59
CA THR A 60 11.80 3.48 3.94
C THR A 60 12.69 2.39 3.35
N ILE A 61 12.30 1.12 3.49
CA ILE A 61 12.99 -0.02 2.87
C ILE A 61 13.02 0.16 1.35
N SER A 62 11.90 0.54 0.74
CA SER A 62 11.80 0.81 -0.70
C SER A 62 12.71 1.96 -1.15
N VAL A 63 12.82 3.05 -0.38
CA VAL A 63 13.74 4.17 -0.69
C VAL A 63 15.21 3.73 -0.68
N VAL A 64 15.59 2.79 0.18
CA VAL A 64 16.94 2.23 0.25
C VAL A 64 17.19 1.18 -0.83
N ALA A 65 16.24 0.27 -1.06
CA ALA A 65 16.34 -0.81 -2.04
C ALA A 65 16.33 -0.28 -3.48
N LEU A 66 15.47 0.69 -3.79
CA LEU A 66 15.31 1.29 -5.13
C LEU A 66 16.35 2.39 -5.42
N ARG A 67 17.48 2.42 -4.70
CA ARG A 67 18.52 3.46 -4.83
C ARG A 67 19.07 3.60 -6.25
N ASP A 68 19.30 2.45 -6.90
CA ASP A 68 19.90 2.28 -8.24
C ASP A 68 18.81 2.01 -9.31
N SER A 69 17.54 2.03 -8.92
CA SER A 69 16.39 1.77 -9.80
C SER A 69 15.91 3.01 -10.54
N ALA A 70 14.99 2.82 -11.50
CA ALA A 70 14.42 3.90 -12.30
C ALA A 70 13.86 5.05 -11.45
N ARG A 71 14.11 6.30 -11.88
CA ARG A 71 13.75 7.53 -11.15
C ARG A 71 12.27 7.58 -10.73
N THR A 72 11.37 6.98 -11.50
CA THR A 72 9.93 6.88 -11.20
C THR A 72 9.63 6.00 -9.98
N ALA A 73 10.24 4.80 -9.90
CA ALA A 73 10.06 3.90 -8.75
C ALA A 73 10.58 4.56 -7.45
N ARG A 74 11.75 5.20 -7.54
CA ARG A 74 12.31 5.98 -6.42
C ARG A 74 11.40 7.15 -6.00
N ARG A 75 10.80 7.88 -6.96
CA ARG A 75 9.81 8.93 -6.66
C ARG A 75 8.59 8.38 -5.95
N PHE A 76 8.05 7.23 -6.38
CA PHE A 76 6.91 6.60 -5.74
C PHE A 76 7.21 6.23 -4.28
N ALA A 77 8.36 5.61 -4.00
CA ALA A 77 8.77 5.30 -2.63
C ALA A 77 8.91 6.56 -1.74
N TRP A 78 9.48 7.64 -2.27
CA TRP A 78 9.56 8.93 -1.56
C TRP A 78 8.19 9.59 -1.34
N LEU A 79 7.26 9.47 -2.30
CA LEU A 79 5.89 9.96 -2.15
C LEU A 79 5.12 9.18 -1.09
N LEU A 80 5.27 7.84 -1.07
CA LEU A 80 4.65 6.99 -0.05
C LEU A 80 5.20 7.30 1.35
N LEU A 81 6.52 7.48 1.47
CA LEU A 81 7.17 7.87 2.73
C LEU A 81 6.68 9.24 3.22
N GLY A 82 6.63 10.24 2.33
CA GLY A 82 6.14 11.58 2.64
C GLY A 82 4.66 11.60 2.99
N ALA A 83 3.83 10.78 2.32
CA ALA A 83 2.41 10.64 2.63
C ALA A 83 2.19 9.99 4.01
N GLY A 84 2.87 8.89 4.32
CA GLY A 84 2.78 8.24 5.64
C GLY A 84 3.21 9.17 6.78
N ALA A 85 4.35 9.85 6.62
CA ALA A 85 4.81 10.86 7.57
C ALA A 85 3.83 12.04 7.70
N GLY A 86 3.24 12.50 6.59
CA GLY A 86 2.22 13.55 6.57
C GLY A 86 0.95 13.17 7.33
N VAL A 87 0.47 11.92 7.17
CA VAL A 87 -0.66 11.37 7.95
C VAL A 87 -0.32 11.35 9.44
N SER A 88 0.89 10.93 9.81
CA SER A 88 1.35 10.92 11.20
C SER A 88 1.37 12.33 11.81
N VAL A 89 1.95 13.32 11.12
CA VAL A 89 1.94 14.73 11.56
C VAL A 89 0.51 15.26 11.70
N ALA A 90 -0.35 15.03 10.71
CA ALA A 90 -1.74 15.49 10.72
C ALA A 90 -2.56 14.86 11.85
N ALA A 91 -2.37 13.57 12.14
CA ALA A 91 -3.01 12.89 13.25
C ALA A 91 -2.56 13.45 14.61
N ASN A 92 -1.25 13.69 14.79
CA ASN A 92 -0.71 14.30 16.00
C ASN A 92 -1.25 15.72 16.23
N ILE A 93 -1.27 16.55 15.18
CA ILE A 93 -1.90 17.89 15.24
C ILE A 93 -3.39 17.78 15.59
N THR A 94 -4.13 16.91 14.93
CA THR A 94 -5.58 16.76 15.14
C THR A 94 -5.90 16.36 16.57
N HIS A 95 -5.22 15.34 17.09
CA HIS A 95 -5.37 14.91 18.47
C HIS A 95 -5.04 16.03 19.47
N ALA A 96 -3.93 16.75 19.26
CA ALA A 96 -3.53 17.84 20.15
C ALA A 96 -4.48 19.04 20.11
N VAL A 97 -5.09 19.36 18.96
CA VAL A 97 -6.10 20.42 18.84
C VAL A 97 -7.43 20.00 19.48
N VAL A 98 -7.82 18.72 19.38
CA VAL A 98 -9.03 18.17 20.02
C VAL A 98 -8.85 18.04 21.55
N ALA A 99 -7.64 17.72 22.01
CA ALA A 99 -7.32 17.57 23.43
C ALA A 99 -6.88 18.89 24.11
N ALA A 100 -6.74 20.00 23.38
CA ALA A 100 -6.29 21.28 23.93
C ALA A 100 -7.34 21.89 24.87
N ASP A 101 -6.98 22.03 26.15
CA ASP A 101 -7.71 22.92 27.07
C ASP A 101 -7.58 24.38 26.61
N THR A 102 -8.62 25.16 26.84
CA THR A 102 -8.75 26.61 26.64
C THR A 102 -7.55 27.46 27.10
N ARG A 103 -6.71 26.93 27.99
CA ARG A 103 -5.50 27.55 28.51
C ARG A 103 -4.33 27.57 27.53
N VAL A 104 -4.33 26.69 26.52
CA VAL A 104 -3.24 26.56 25.54
C VAL A 104 -3.78 26.87 24.14
N PRO A 105 -3.26 27.89 23.44
CA PRO A 105 -3.63 28.16 22.06
C PRO A 105 -3.41 26.94 21.15
N ALA A 106 -4.42 26.59 20.34
CA ALA A 106 -4.40 25.42 19.46
C ALA A 106 -3.16 25.35 18.54
N LEU A 107 -2.64 26.50 18.09
CA LEU A 107 -1.39 26.58 17.32
C LEU A 107 -0.17 26.06 18.10
N ILE A 108 -0.08 26.37 19.40
CA ILE A 108 1.04 25.90 20.24
C ILE A 108 0.92 24.39 20.47
N ALA A 109 -0.28 23.89 20.74
CA ALA A 109 -0.54 22.45 20.86
C ALA A 109 -0.16 21.69 19.57
N ALA A 110 -0.58 22.20 18.40
CA ALA A 110 -0.24 21.64 17.09
C ALA A 110 1.27 21.65 16.82
N LEU A 111 1.99 22.73 17.14
CA LEU A 111 3.43 22.82 16.96
C LEU A 111 4.18 21.82 17.84
N VAL A 112 3.82 21.71 19.13
CA VAL A 112 4.42 20.75 20.07
C VAL A 112 4.15 19.31 19.61
N ALA A 113 2.92 19.00 19.21
CA ALA A 113 2.54 17.68 18.72
C ALA A 113 3.18 17.32 17.36
N SER A 114 3.64 18.29 16.60
CA SER A 114 4.41 18.04 15.37
C SER A 114 5.86 17.60 15.64
N VAL A 115 6.41 17.86 16.83
CA VAL A 115 7.82 17.55 17.14
C VAL A 115 8.13 16.05 17.04
N PRO A 116 7.38 15.12 17.67
CA PRO A 116 7.67 13.69 17.57
C PRO A 116 7.76 13.14 16.14
N PRO A 117 6.74 13.31 15.25
CA PRO A 117 6.84 12.79 13.89
C PRO A 117 7.88 13.51 13.02
N LEU A 118 8.15 14.80 13.24
CA LEU A 118 9.21 15.53 12.51
C LEU A 118 10.62 15.05 12.90
N VAL A 119 10.86 14.74 14.19
CA VAL A 119 12.13 14.16 14.65
C VAL A 119 12.35 12.79 13.99
N LEU A 120 11.33 11.93 13.93
CA LEU A 120 11.42 10.65 13.23
C LEU A 120 11.71 10.81 11.74
N LEU A 121 11.02 11.73 11.06
CA LEU A 121 11.24 12.00 9.63
C LEU A 121 12.68 12.48 9.35
N ALA A 122 13.23 13.32 10.23
CA ALA A 122 14.64 13.74 10.17
C ALA A 122 15.60 12.55 10.36
N MET A 123 15.33 11.65 11.31
CA MET A 123 16.13 10.43 11.51
C MET A 123 16.07 9.49 10.31
N THR A 124 14.91 9.34 9.67
CA THR A 124 14.78 8.57 8.41
C THR A 124 15.60 9.20 7.29
N HIS A 125 15.57 10.53 7.14
CA HIS A 125 16.37 11.25 6.16
C HIS A 125 17.87 11.01 6.37
N LEU A 126 18.36 11.22 7.59
CA LEU A 126 19.76 10.99 7.98
C LEU A 126 20.18 9.53 7.75
N THR A 127 19.33 8.55 8.07
CA THR A 127 19.61 7.13 7.85
C THR A 127 19.79 6.80 6.37
N VAL A 128 18.93 7.38 5.51
CA VAL A 128 19.03 7.23 4.05
C VAL A 128 20.30 7.91 3.51
N GLU A 129 20.69 9.08 4.02
CA GLU A 129 21.93 9.75 3.61
C GLU A 129 23.20 9.01 4.08
N LEU A 130 23.24 8.53 5.32
CA LEU A 130 24.34 7.71 5.83
C LEU A 130 24.54 6.44 5.00
N THR A 131 23.43 5.80 4.60
CA THR A 131 23.45 4.60 3.75
C THR A 131 23.97 4.90 2.35
N ARG A 132 23.63 6.07 1.78
CA ARG A 132 24.18 6.54 0.49
C ARG A 132 25.69 6.76 0.57
N ASN A 133 26.16 7.50 1.58
CA ASN A 133 27.57 7.85 1.70
C ASN A 133 28.46 6.64 1.98
N THR A 134 27.96 5.63 2.71
CA THR A 134 28.73 4.41 3.02
C THR A 134 28.94 3.52 1.79
N ALA A 135 28.04 3.58 0.80
CA ALA A 135 28.13 2.79 -0.43
C ALA A 135 29.11 3.35 -1.47
N SER A 136 29.62 4.58 -1.29
CA SER A 136 30.47 5.29 -2.28
C SER A 136 31.98 5.05 -2.13
N SER A 137 32.40 3.97 -1.48
CA SER A 137 33.83 3.61 -1.32
C SER A 137 34.24 2.36 -2.13
N PRO A 138 34.57 2.49 -3.43
CA PRO A 138 35.25 1.44 -4.19
C PRO A 138 36.70 1.83 -4.53
N THR A 139 37.68 1.29 -3.78
CA THR A 139 39.06 1.15 -4.27
C THR A 139 39.71 -0.11 -3.70
N ILE A 140 39.51 -1.24 -4.38
CA ILE A 140 40.67 -2.04 -4.78
C ILE A 140 40.71 -1.97 -6.30
N GLN A 141 41.61 -1.14 -6.80
CA GLN A 141 41.96 -1.11 -8.21
C GLN A 141 42.81 -2.36 -8.48
N GLU A 142 42.17 -3.42 -8.94
CA GLU A 142 42.87 -4.62 -9.43
C GLU A 142 43.85 -4.18 -10.54
N PRO A 143 45.13 -4.61 -10.51
CA PRO A 143 46.12 -4.10 -11.44
C PRO A 143 45.78 -4.57 -12.85
N SER A 144 45.33 -3.62 -13.69
CA SER A 144 45.07 -3.86 -15.10
C SER A 144 46.38 -4.21 -15.81
N ILE A 145 46.66 -5.50 -15.94
CA ILE A 145 47.70 -6.02 -16.83
C ILE A 145 47.23 -5.72 -18.25
N ARG A 146 47.74 -4.62 -18.80
CA ARG A 146 47.56 -4.23 -20.21
C ARG A 146 48.17 -5.31 -21.10
N PRO A 147 47.39 -6.01 -21.95
CA PRO A 147 47.97 -6.83 -23.01
C PRO A 147 48.74 -5.92 -23.97
N LEU A 148 49.99 -6.28 -24.27
CA LEU A 148 50.76 -5.63 -25.33
C LEU A 148 50.10 -5.95 -26.67
N VAL A 149 49.89 -4.93 -27.50
CA VAL A 149 49.41 -5.07 -28.89
C VAL A 149 50.61 -5.23 -29.82
N PRO A 150 50.71 -6.32 -30.59
CA PRO A 150 51.49 -6.35 -31.81
C PRO A 150 50.66 -5.79 -32.96
N THR A 151 51.20 -4.81 -33.67
CA THR A 151 50.66 -4.31 -34.94
C THR A 151 50.84 -5.36 -36.03
N GLU A 152 49.78 -5.70 -36.76
CA GLU A 152 49.95 -6.17 -38.14
C GLU A 152 48.75 -5.79 -39.03
N SER A 153 49.00 -4.85 -39.95
CA SER A 153 48.14 -4.63 -41.11
C SER A 153 48.56 -5.59 -42.21
N THR A 154 47.63 -6.35 -42.79
CA THR A 154 47.80 -6.89 -44.14
C THR A 154 46.46 -6.90 -44.86
N VAL A 155 46.47 -6.36 -46.08
CA VAL A 155 45.33 -6.25 -46.98
C VAL A 155 45.41 -7.38 -48.00
N ALA A 156 44.32 -8.11 -48.22
CA ALA A 156 44.11 -8.88 -49.44
C ALA A 156 42.60 -9.00 -49.75
N MET A 157 42.28 -8.94 -51.03
CA MET A 157 40.94 -8.84 -51.60
C MET A 157 40.59 -10.11 -52.39
N THR A 158 39.39 -10.16 -53.01
CA THR A 158 38.89 -11.13 -54.02
C THR A 158 37.86 -12.14 -53.42
N ASP A 159 36.53 -11.96 -53.58
CA ASP A 159 35.66 -12.28 -54.74
C ASP A 159 35.30 -13.80 -54.79
N THR A 160 34.12 -14.31 -55.15
CA THR A 160 32.91 -13.79 -55.84
C THR A 160 31.68 -14.71 -55.53
N LEU A 161 30.44 -14.18 -55.42
CA LEU A 161 29.11 -14.87 -55.61
C LEU A 161 28.73 -16.03 -54.63
N ASP A 162 27.47 -16.43 -54.41
CA ASP A 162 26.15 -16.17 -55.06
C ASP A 162 24.99 -16.20 -54.02
N ARG A 163 23.82 -15.68 -54.45
CA ARG A 163 22.44 -16.13 -54.11
C ARG A 163 21.60 -15.42 -53.03
N SER A 164 20.82 -14.46 -53.53
CA SER A 164 19.39 -14.19 -53.27
C SER A 164 18.83 -14.03 -51.84
N GLU A 165 18.43 -12.78 -51.56
CA GLU A 165 17.04 -12.35 -51.30
C GLU A 165 16.24 -12.96 -50.13
N GLN A 166 15.87 -12.12 -49.15
CA GLN A 166 14.55 -11.45 -49.20
C GLN A 166 14.55 -10.20 -48.28
N ASP A 167 13.81 -9.17 -48.69
CA ASP A 167 13.92 -7.80 -48.21
C ASP A 167 13.01 -7.40 -47.03
N ALA A 168 13.37 -6.24 -46.45
CA ALA A 168 12.50 -5.23 -45.81
C ALA A 168 11.73 -5.48 -44.48
N ILE A 169 12.07 -4.64 -43.50
CA ILE A 169 11.24 -4.14 -42.37
C ILE A 169 10.88 -2.67 -42.75
N PRO A 170 9.62 -2.17 -42.67
CA PRO A 170 9.09 -1.62 -41.40
C PRO A 170 7.53 -1.51 -41.16
N LYS A 171 7.17 -1.44 -39.86
CA LYS A 171 6.14 -0.62 -39.10
C LYS A 171 5.08 0.27 -39.83
N PRO A 172 4.02 0.83 -39.14
CA PRO A 172 3.38 0.53 -37.82
C PRO A 172 1.80 0.72 -37.74
N GLN A 173 1.21 0.66 -36.51
CA GLN A 173 -0.12 1.20 -36.07
C GLN A 173 -1.42 0.47 -36.54
N GLU A 174 -2.61 0.46 -35.86
CA GLU A 174 -3.09 0.88 -34.52
C GLU A 174 -4.47 0.25 -34.13
N ILE A 175 -4.91 0.40 -32.85
CA ILE A 175 -6.32 0.64 -32.39
C ILE A 175 -7.39 -0.50 -32.25
N THR A 176 -7.83 -0.71 -30.98
CA THR A 176 -9.23 -0.92 -30.47
C THR A 176 -9.89 -2.30 -30.24
N VAL A 177 -10.08 -2.59 -28.93
CA VAL A 177 -11.30 -3.06 -28.18
C VAL A 177 -12.21 -4.17 -28.73
N ALA A 178 -12.34 -5.27 -27.96
CA ALA A 178 -13.63 -5.83 -27.48
C ALA A 178 -13.41 -6.92 -26.39
N ALA A 179 -14.45 -7.21 -25.60
CA ALA A 179 -14.43 -8.13 -24.44
C ALA A 179 -15.26 -9.43 -24.73
N PRO A 180 -15.45 -10.39 -23.78
CA PRO A 180 -15.37 -11.83 -24.07
C PRO A 180 -16.70 -12.62 -24.10
N PRO A 181 -16.62 -13.90 -24.53
CA PRO A 181 -17.21 -15.05 -23.81
C PRO A 181 -16.28 -16.31 -23.80
N GLU A 182 -16.43 -17.35 -22.96
CA GLU A 182 -17.05 -17.53 -21.63
C GLU A 182 -16.55 -18.84 -20.93
N LEU A 183 -16.92 -19.02 -19.65
CA LEU A 183 -17.12 -20.29 -18.88
C LEU A 183 -16.20 -21.52 -19.04
N SER A 184 -15.57 -21.92 -17.93
CA SER A 184 -15.45 -23.32 -17.50
C SER A 184 -15.38 -23.43 -15.97
N VAL A 185 -15.94 -24.52 -15.42
CA VAL A 185 -16.40 -24.68 -14.02
C VAL A 185 -15.48 -25.61 -13.21
N THR A 186 -15.68 -25.68 -11.89
CA THR A 186 -15.17 -26.66 -10.89
C THR A 186 -14.00 -26.05 -10.08
N GLU A 187 -13.97 -26.00 -8.74
CA GLU A 187 -14.60 -26.85 -7.70
C GLU A 187 -15.38 -26.09 -6.59
N GLN A 188 -16.18 -26.85 -5.83
CA GLN A 188 -16.91 -26.40 -4.64
C GLN A 188 -16.83 -27.48 -3.53
N PRO A 189 -16.28 -27.17 -2.34
CA PRO A 189 -16.49 -28.00 -1.15
C PRO A 189 -17.84 -27.64 -0.51
N SER A 190 -18.72 -28.63 -0.35
CA SER A 190 -19.99 -28.47 0.36
C SER A 190 -19.87 -28.90 1.82
N ARG A 191 -20.45 -28.11 2.75
CA ARG A 191 -21.50 -28.54 3.73
C ARG A 191 -21.51 -27.70 5.02
N SER A 192 -22.64 -27.04 5.26
CA SER A 192 -23.32 -27.11 6.56
C SER A 192 -24.84 -27.01 6.34
N ARG A 193 -25.58 -28.04 6.79
CA ARG A 193 -27.05 -28.10 6.71
C ARG A 193 -27.64 -27.17 7.77
N GLY A 194 -28.41 -26.15 7.35
CA GLY A 194 -29.10 -25.24 8.26
C GLY A 194 -29.83 -24.06 7.60
N GLY A 195 -29.48 -23.68 6.37
CA GLY A 195 -29.91 -22.42 5.76
C GLY A 195 -31.29 -22.34 5.08
N SER A 196 -32.13 -23.39 5.09
CA SER A 196 -33.40 -23.37 4.33
C SER A 196 -34.48 -22.48 4.96
N GLY A 197 -34.75 -22.64 6.26
CA GLY A 197 -35.71 -21.77 6.98
C GLY A 197 -35.25 -20.31 7.01
N GLN A 198 -33.97 -20.09 7.32
CA GLN A 198 -33.37 -18.76 7.43
C GLN A 198 -33.38 -17.99 6.09
N GLN A 199 -33.32 -18.67 4.94
CA GLN A 199 -33.51 -18.04 3.63
C GLN A 199 -34.98 -17.68 3.33
N GLY A 200 -35.95 -18.44 3.85
CA GLY A 200 -37.37 -18.11 3.76
C GLY A 200 -37.66 -16.80 4.51
N ASP A 201 -37.23 -16.71 5.77
CA ASP A 201 -37.40 -15.53 6.61
C ASP A 201 -36.69 -14.29 6.02
N ALA A 202 -35.47 -14.46 5.51
CA ALA A 202 -34.73 -13.40 4.83
C ALA A 202 -35.44 -12.91 3.55
N ARG A 203 -36.02 -13.82 2.76
CA ARG A 203 -36.79 -13.46 1.56
C ARG A 203 -38.08 -12.71 1.92
N ALA A 204 -38.82 -13.14 2.93
CA ALA A 204 -40.03 -12.47 3.39
C ALA A 204 -39.74 -11.03 3.87
N ARG A 205 -38.67 -10.84 4.66
CA ARG A 205 -38.22 -9.50 5.10
C ARG A 205 -37.75 -8.63 3.94
N ALA A 206 -37.09 -9.20 2.93
CA ALA A 206 -36.67 -8.46 1.74
C ALA A 206 -37.87 -7.93 0.93
N LEU A 207 -38.96 -8.70 0.85
CA LEU A 207 -40.18 -8.30 0.16
C LEU A 207 -40.92 -7.19 0.92
N ALA A 208 -41.06 -7.30 2.24
CA ALA A 208 -41.68 -6.27 3.07
C ALA A 208 -40.97 -4.90 2.94
N LEU A 209 -39.65 -4.87 3.12
CA LEU A 209 -38.86 -3.64 2.97
C LEU A 209 -38.92 -3.07 1.54
N SER A 210 -39.07 -3.92 0.52
CA SER A 210 -39.23 -3.46 -0.86
C SER A 210 -40.61 -2.87 -1.13
N ALA A 211 -41.66 -3.29 -0.40
CA ALA A 211 -42.99 -2.69 -0.48
C ALA A 211 -43.04 -1.32 0.22
N GLU A 212 -42.22 -1.12 1.26
CA GLU A 212 -42.00 0.18 1.93
C GLU A 212 -41.14 1.16 1.10
N GLY A 213 -40.71 0.77 -0.10
CA GLY A 213 -39.92 1.62 -1.01
C GLY A 213 -38.42 1.68 -0.69
N VAL A 214 -37.91 0.85 0.22
CA VAL A 214 -36.48 0.82 0.57
C VAL A 214 -35.64 0.32 -0.61
N SER A 215 -34.51 0.96 -0.87
CA SER A 215 -33.67 0.61 -2.02
C SER A 215 -33.10 -0.81 -1.92
N LYS A 216 -33.06 -1.54 -3.05
CA LYS A 216 -32.55 -2.93 -3.11
C LYS A 216 -31.12 -3.10 -2.57
N ARG A 217 -30.29 -2.05 -2.66
CA ARG A 217 -28.93 -2.00 -2.10
C ARG A 217 -28.91 -1.94 -0.57
N GLN A 218 -29.90 -1.28 0.03
CA GLN A 218 -30.00 -1.09 1.48
C GLN A 218 -30.64 -2.32 2.16
N ILE A 219 -31.63 -2.95 1.51
CA ILE A 219 -32.18 -4.25 1.89
C ILE A 219 -31.07 -5.32 1.89
N ALA A 220 -30.22 -5.32 0.86
CA ALA A 220 -29.06 -6.22 0.76
C ALA A 220 -28.07 -6.05 1.93
N ALA A 221 -27.75 -4.80 2.29
CA ALA A 221 -26.88 -4.50 3.42
C ALA A 221 -27.50 -4.92 4.77
N GLN A 222 -28.80 -4.73 4.97
CA GLN A 222 -29.50 -5.11 6.21
C GLN A 222 -29.64 -6.63 6.40
N LEU A 223 -29.78 -7.39 5.30
CA LEU A 223 -29.98 -8.84 5.34
C LEU A 223 -28.68 -9.65 5.12
N GLY A 224 -27.54 -9.00 4.93
CA GLY A 224 -26.25 -9.66 4.72
C GLY A 224 -26.15 -10.47 3.41
N VAL A 225 -27.00 -10.16 2.42
CA VAL A 225 -27.07 -10.87 1.14
C VAL A 225 -26.73 -9.95 -0.04
N HIS A 226 -26.23 -10.50 -1.14
CA HIS A 226 -25.84 -9.71 -2.29
C HIS A 226 -27.04 -8.99 -2.95
N PRO A 227 -26.91 -7.73 -3.46
CA PRO A 227 -28.02 -6.99 -4.07
C PRO A 227 -28.73 -7.69 -5.23
N THR A 228 -28.03 -8.54 -5.98
CA THR A 228 -28.64 -9.36 -7.04
C THR A 228 -29.58 -10.44 -6.49
N THR A 229 -29.31 -10.98 -5.29
CA THR A 229 -30.18 -11.94 -4.61
C THR A 229 -31.48 -11.30 -4.18
N VAL A 230 -31.42 -10.08 -3.60
CA VAL A 230 -32.60 -9.27 -3.28
C VAL A 230 -33.38 -8.91 -4.55
N GLY A 231 -32.68 -8.49 -5.61
CA GLY A 231 -33.30 -8.21 -6.91
C GLY A 231 -34.05 -9.42 -7.47
N ARG A 232 -33.47 -10.62 -7.38
CA ARG A 232 -34.11 -11.88 -7.79
C ARG A 232 -35.30 -12.25 -6.92
N TRP A 233 -35.28 -11.97 -5.61
CA TRP A 233 -36.41 -12.24 -4.73
C TRP A 233 -37.59 -11.31 -4.97
N VAL A 234 -37.34 -10.02 -5.17
CA VAL A 234 -38.36 -8.99 -5.44
C VAL A 234 -38.95 -9.13 -6.86
N ASN A 235 -38.17 -9.61 -7.82
CA ASN A 235 -38.61 -9.80 -9.20
C ASN A 235 -39.03 -11.25 -9.52
N ALA A 236 -39.05 -12.17 -8.55
CA ALA A 236 -39.48 -13.55 -8.79
C ALA A 236 -41.02 -13.60 -8.85
N PRO A 237 -41.63 -14.15 -9.92
CA PRO A 237 -43.07 -14.37 -9.92
C PRO A 237 -43.44 -15.42 -8.87
N ASP A 238 -44.57 -15.20 -8.18
CA ASP A 238 -45.10 -16.11 -7.17
C ASP A 238 -45.61 -17.39 -7.81
N ARG A 239 -44.73 -18.38 -7.97
CA ARG A 239 -45.14 -19.78 -8.22
C ARG A 239 -45.64 -20.42 -6.93
N GLN A 240 -46.84 -20.01 -6.51
CA GLN A 240 -47.60 -20.64 -5.43
C GLN A 240 -49.13 -20.52 -5.65
N GLN A 241 -49.57 -20.76 -6.89
CA GLN A 241 -50.89 -21.29 -7.23
C GLN A 241 -50.69 -22.46 -8.21
N ASP A 242 -51.73 -23.28 -8.43
CA ASP A 242 -51.70 -24.57 -9.12
C ASP A 242 -50.96 -25.69 -8.38
N GLY A 243 -51.51 -25.99 -7.20
CA GLY A 243 -51.40 -27.28 -6.52
C GLY A 243 -52.78 -27.80 -6.12
N ASP A 244 -53.82 -27.47 -6.89
CA ASP A 244 -55.17 -27.97 -6.65
C ASP A 244 -55.22 -29.49 -6.88
N SER A 245 -55.92 -30.16 -5.98
CA SER A 245 -56.13 -31.59 -5.95
C SER A 245 -56.89 -32.08 -7.18
N HIS A 246 -56.23 -32.87 -8.02
CA HIS A 246 -56.90 -33.84 -8.88
C HIS A 246 -57.07 -35.16 -8.12
N ASP A 247 -58.26 -35.33 -7.52
CA ASP A 247 -58.97 -36.62 -7.55
C ASP A 247 -59.64 -36.79 -8.93
#